data_AF-A0A4V3PH16-F1
#
_entry.id   AF-A0A4V3PH16-F1
#
_cell.length_a   1.000
_cell.length_b   1.000
_cell.length_c   1.000
_cell.angle_alpha   90.00
_cell.angle_beta   90.00
_cell.angle_gamma   90.00
#
_symmetry.space_group_name_H-M   'P 1'
#
loop_
_entity.id
_entity.type
_entity.pdbx_description
1 polymer ?
#
loop_
_entity_poly.entity_id
_entity_poly.type
_entity_poly.pdbx_seq_one_letter_code
_entity_poly.pdbx_strand_id
1 'polypeptide(L)'
;MSLNPPGISHASEDVHARRILAATSAVSELMLKLHAEDPHRSLDGVLLVVSAEGVALVPNGKALARNSASIPMPQGARVRHLLAALMVEEGDVELAIKVLTVRLAEADEAGKILDMYQDEMIGGPSVALHLAVRAFVGVGV
;
A
#
# COMPACT_ATOMS: atom_id res chain seq x y z
N MET A 1 -36.58 -23.16 24.14
CA MET A 1 -36.31 -22.00 23.28
C MET A 1 -35.39 -21.05 24.02
N SER A 2 -34.19 -20.82 23.52
CA SER A 2 -33.68 -19.46 23.27
C SER A 2 -32.40 -19.62 22.46
N LEU A 3 -32.49 -19.25 21.18
CA LEU A 3 -31.37 -19.22 20.25
C LEU A 3 -30.52 -17.99 20.59
N ASN A 4 -29.22 -18.19 20.78
CA ASN A 4 -28.26 -17.09 20.84
C ASN A 4 -28.37 -16.26 19.55
N PRO A 5 -28.32 -14.91 19.60
CA PRO A 5 -28.42 -14.09 18.41
C PRO A 5 -27.09 -14.16 17.62
N PRO A 6 -27.08 -14.52 16.32
CA PRO A 6 -25.90 -14.45 15.47
C PRO A 6 -25.90 -13.08 14.77
N GLY A 7 -25.61 -12.01 15.52
CA GLY A 7 -25.66 -10.64 14.97
C GLY A 7 -24.29 -9.99 14.72
N ILE A 8 -23.21 -10.58 15.25
CA ILE A 8 -21.92 -9.89 15.39
C ILE A 8 -20.89 -10.31 14.31
N SER A 9 -21.00 -11.52 13.73
CA SER A 9 -20.00 -11.99 12.76
C SER A 9 -20.14 -11.35 11.37
N HIS A 10 -21.36 -11.24 10.84
CA HIS A 10 -21.59 -10.71 9.49
C HIS A 10 -21.24 -9.22 9.36
N ALA A 11 -21.52 -8.41 10.38
CA ALA A 11 -21.15 -6.99 10.36
C ALA A 11 -19.63 -6.78 10.35
N SER A 12 -18.87 -7.64 11.05
CA SER A 12 -17.41 -7.59 11.06
C SER A 12 -16.81 -8.08 9.73
N GLU A 13 -17.39 -9.11 9.12
CA GLU A 13 -17.00 -9.62 7.81
C GLU A 13 -17.26 -8.59 6.70
N ASP A 14 -18.42 -7.94 6.73
CA ASP A 14 -18.79 -6.89 5.77
C ASP A 14 -17.82 -5.70 5.82
N VAL A 15 -17.42 -5.30 7.02
CA VAL A 15 -16.44 -4.23 7.21
C VAL A 15 -15.08 -4.64 6.65
N HIS A 16 -14.62 -5.87 6.94
CA HIS A 16 -13.35 -6.36 6.41
C HIS A 16 -13.37 -6.47 4.87
N ALA A 17 -14.47 -6.97 4.29
CA ALA A 17 -14.65 -7.02 2.84
C ALA A 17 -14.61 -5.63 2.19
N ARG A 18 -15.24 -4.62 2.82
CA ARG A 18 -15.14 -3.22 2.35
C ARG A 18 -13.72 -2.70 2.37
N ARG A 19 -12.92 -3.04 3.39
CA ARG A 19 -11.50 -2.64 3.45
C ARG A 19 -10.68 -3.29 2.33
N ILE A 20 -10.93 -4.56 2.03
CA ILE A 20 -10.27 -5.25 0.91
C ILE A 20 -10.64 -4.58 -0.43
N LEU A 21 -11.91 -4.22 -0.62
CA LEU A 21 -12.35 -3.50 -1.82
C LEU A 21 -11.70 -2.12 -1.94
N ALA A 22 -11.62 -1.37 -0.83
CA ALA A 22 -10.94 -0.07 -0.79
C ALA A 22 -9.45 -0.19 -1.12
N ALA A 23 -8.77 -1.19 -0.52
CA ALA A 23 -7.37 -1.49 -0.80
C ALA A 23 -7.13 -1.87 -2.26
N THR A 24 -8.02 -2.68 -2.85
CA THR A 24 -7.96 -3.04 -4.27
C THR A 24 -8.16 -1.80 -5.15
N SER A 25 -9.15 -0.96 -4.83
CA SER A 25 -9.37 0.31 -5.53
C SER A 25 -8.15 1.23 -5.48
N ALA A 26 -7.48 1.31 -4.34
CA ALA A 26 -6.29 2.15 -4.18
C ALA A 26 -5.11 1.66 -5.05
N VAL A 27 -4.90 0.34 -5.15
CA VAL A 27 -3.92 -0.23 -6.09
C VAL A 27 -4.31 0.09 -7.54
N SER A 28 -5.57 -0.14 -7.92
CA SER A 28 -6.03 0.13 -9.28
C SER A 28 -5.89 1.61 -9.65
N GLU A 29 -6.21 2.52 -8.73
CA GLU A 29 -6.05 3.97 -8.95
C GLU A 29 -4.57 4.34 -9.12
N LEU A 30 -3.67 3.77 -8.31
CA LEU A 30 -2.24 3.96 -8.47
C LEU A 30 -1.76 3.49 -9.85
N MET A 31 -2.15 2.27 -10.26
CA MET A 31 -1.77 1.71 -11.56
C MET A 31 -2.25 2.60 -12.71
N LEU A 32 -3.51 3.06 -12.67
CA LEU A 32 -4.06 3.96 -13.68
C LEU A 32 -3.30 5.28 -13.76
N LYS A 33 -2.92 5.87 -12.61
CA LYS A 33 -2.09 7.08 -12.58
C LYS A 33 -0.71 6.82 -13.20
N LEU A 34 -0.05 5.74 -12.83
CA LEU A 34 1.27 5.38 -13.37
C LEU A 34 1.23 5.12 -14.88
N HIS A 35 0.16 4.50 -15.39
CA HIS A 35 -0.03 4.32 -16.83
C HIS A 35 -0.18 5.64 -17.60
N ALA A 36 -0.71 6.68 -16.95
CA ALA A 36 -0.86 8.00 -17.55
C ALA A 36 0.40 8.88 -17.44
N GLU A 37 1.40 8.47 -16.65
CA GLU A 37 2.65 9.19 -16.46
C GLU A 37 3.71 8.81 -17.50
N ASP A 38 4.73 9.68 -17.66
CA ASP A 38 5.93 9.33 -18.44
C ASP A 38 6.63 8.10 -17.80
N PRO A 39 6.74 6.96 -18.52
CA PRO A 39 7.37 5.75 -18.00
C PRO A 39 8.85 5.95 -17.62
N HIS A 40 9.49 7.00 -18.13
CA HIS A 40 10.89 7.32 -17.86
C HIS A 40 11.09 8.36 -16.76
N ARG A 41 10.01 8.91 -16.21
CA ARG A 41 10.07 9.84 -15.07
C ARG A 41 10.81 9.16 -13.92
N SER A 42 11.84 9.84 -13.42
CA SER A 42 12.59 9.38 -12.25
C SER A 42 11.71 9.44 -10.99
N LEU A 43 11.87 8.42 -10.16
CA LEU A 43 11.29 8.34 -8.82
C LEU A 43 12.36 8.53 -7.72
N ASP A 44 13.55 9.03 -8.07
CA ASP A 44 14.57 9.36 -7.08
C ASP A 44 14.07 10.46 -6.14
N GLY A 45 14.23 10.23 -4.83
CA GLY A 45 13.71 11.16 -3.82
C GLY A 45 12.17 11.18 -3.74
N VAL A 46 11.48 10.18 -4.27
CA VAL A 46 10.03 9.99 -4.12
C VAL A 46 9.74 8.91 -3.08
N LEU A 47 8.69 9.13 -2.30
CA LEU A 47 8.11 8.17 -1.38
C LEU A 47 6.81 7.61 -1.98
N LEU A 48 6.63 6.30 -1.93
CA LEU A 48 5.32 5.69 -2.03
C LEU A 48 4.70 5.69 -0.64
N VAL A 49 3.62 6.44 -0.49
CA VAL A 49 2.90 6.59 0.76
C VAL A 49 1.63 5.75 0.68
N VAL A 50 1.47 4.85 1.64
CA VAL A 50 0.23 4.08 1.82
C VAL A 50 -0.42 4.55 3.12
N SER A 51 -1.69 4.90 3.06
CA SER A 51 -2.52 5.27 4.22
C SER A 51 -3.90 4.62 4.14
N ALA A 52 -4.74 4.85 5.14
CA ALA A 52 -6.15 4.46 5.08
C ALA A 52 -6.92 5.18 3.96
N GLU A 53 -6.48 6.38 3.56
CA GLU A 53 -7.11 7.20 2.53
C GLU A 53 -6.72 6.78 1.10
N GLY A 54 -5.63 6.04 0.95
CA GLY A 54 -5.18 5.53 -0.34
C GLY A 54 -3.67 5.47 -0.49
N VAL A 55 -3.23 5.53 -1.74
CA VAL A 55 -1.81 5.36 -2.10
C VAL A 55 -1.37 6.47 -3.05
N ALA A 56 -0.21 7.06 -2.76
CA ALA A 56 0.31 8.18 -3.55
C ALA A 56 1.83 8.19 -3.64
N LEU A 57 2.34 8.69 -4.77
CA LEU A 57 3.73 9.08 -4.91
C LEU A 57 3.91 10.54 -4.50
N VAL A 58 4.76 10.81 -3.53
CA VAL A 58 5.04 12.17 -3.05
C VAL A 58 6.54 12.46 -3.00
N PRO A 59 6.98 13.70 -3.25
CA PRO A 59 8.36 14.09 -3.02
C PRO A 59 8.76 13.89 -1.55
N ASN A 60 9.98 13.44 -1.31
CA ASN A 60 10.55 13.33 0.03
C ASN A 60 10.59 14.72 0.69
N GLY A 61 10.23 14.79 1.98
CA GLY A 61 10.14 16.04 2.74
C GLY A 61 8.75 16.70 2.74
N LYS A 62 7.74 16.13 2.06
CA LYS A 62 6.34 16.57 2.23
C LYS A 62 5.78 16.02 3.55
N ALA A 63 4.94 16.81 4.23
CA ALA A 63 4.21 16.35 5.40
C ALA A 63 3.30 15.16 5.03
N LEU A 64 3.34 14.12 5.86
CA LEU A 64 2.65 12.86 5.63
C LEU A 64 1.41 12.76 6.52
N ALA A 65 0.41 12.03 6.03
CA ALA A 65 -0.79 11.76 6.81
C ALA A 65 -0.42 10.98 8.08
N ARG A 66 -1.19 11.22 9.15
CA ARG A 66 -1.12 10.40 10.36
C ARG A 66 -1.44 8.95 9.96
N ASN A 67 -0.73 7.99 10.56
CA ASN A 67 -0.92 6.57 10.31
C ASN A 67 -0.72 6.20 8.81
N SER A 68 0.51 6.40 8.34
CA SER A 68 0.92 6.07 6.98
C SER A 68 2.24 5.32 6.97
N ALA A 69 2.39 4.41 6.02
CA ALA A 69 3.67 3.81 5.67
C ALA A 69 4.31 4.65 4.56
N SER A 70 5.57 5.05 4.77
CA SER A 70 6.31 5.88 3.81
C SER A 70 7.50 5.11 3.28
N ILE A 71 7.31 4.50 2.12
CA ILE A 71 8.28 3.60 1.52
C ILE A 71 9.13 4.38 0.52
N PRO A 72 10.44 4.55 0.75
CA PRO A 72 11.31 5.21 -0.22
C PRO A 72 11.42 4.39 -1.50
N MET A 73 11.29 5.06 -2.64
CA MET A 73 11.55 4.42 -3.93
C MET A 73 13.03 4.05 -4.05
N PRO A 74 13.36 2.86 -4.59
CA PRO A 74 14.75 2.47 -4.81
C PRO A 74 15.47 3.47 -5.72
N GLN A 75 16.76 3.71 -5.45
CA GLN A 75 17.57 4.58 -6.31
C GLN A 75 17.57 4.07 -7.75
N GLY A 76 17.39 4.96 -8.72
CA GLY A 76 17.28 4.64 -10.14
C GLY A 76 15.90 4.10 -10.55
N ALA A 77 14.94 4.04 -9.62
CA ALA A 77 13.57 3.71 -9.96
C ALA A 77 12.97 4.74 -10.90
N ARG A 78 12.17 4.25 -11.84
CA ARG A 78 11.36 5.04 -12.78
C ARG A 78 9.94 4.51 -12.71
N VAL A 79 8.99 5.30 -13.19
CA VAL A 79 7.56 4.93 -13.25
C VAL A 79 7.35 3.52 -13.82
N ARG A 80 8.02 3.17 -14.92
CA ARG A 80 7.91 1.84 -15.54
C ARG A 80 8.33 0.69 -14.62
N HIS A 81 9.32 0.88 -13.73
CA HIS A 81 9.78 -0.17 -12.84
C HIS A 81 8.74 -0.47 -11.75
N LEU A 82 8.15 0.59 -11.18
CA LEU A 82 7.06 0.46 -10.21
C LEU A 82 5.82 -0.16 -10.86
N LEU A 83 5.46 0.30 -12.05
CA LEU A 83 4.33 -0.24 -12.80
C LEU A 83 4.54 -1.72 -13.16
N ALA A 84 5.72 -2.10 -13.64
CA ALA A 84 6.04 -3.48 -13.94
C ALA A 84 5.95 -4.37 -12.69
N ALA A 85 6.41 -3.89 -11.54
CA ALA A 85 6.30 -4.62 -10.28
C ALA A 85 4.85 -4.77 -9.78
N LEU A 86 3.98 -3.79 -10.06
CA LEU A 86 2.54 -3.85 -9.77
C LEU A 86 1.76 -4.76 -10.73
N MET A 87 2.26 -4.95 -11.95
CA MET A 87 1.61 -5.80 -12.96
C MET A 87 1.96 -7.29 -12.81
N VAL A 88 2.81 -7.67 -11.87
CA VAL A 88 3.05 -9.07 -11.54
C VAL A 88 1.78 -9.64 -10.91
N GLU A 89 1.22 -10.67 -11.55
CA GLU A 89 0.07 -11.40 -11.02
C GLU A 89 0.43 -11.99 -9.65
N GLU A 90 -0.40 -11.70 -8.64
CA GLU A 90 -0.16 -12.07 -7.24
C GLU A 90 1.20 -11.57 -6.71
N GLY A 91 1.68 -10.43 -7.24
CA GLY A 91 2.98 -9.86 -6.90
C GLY A 91 3.05 -9.22 -5.51
N ASP A 92 4.25 -9.24 -4.94
CA ASP A 92 4.54 -8.72 -3.59
C ASP A 92 4.19 -7.23 -3.44
N VAL A 93 4.33 -6.42 -4.50
CA VAL A 93 4.01 -4.97 -4.42
C VAL A 93 2.52 -4.74 -4.23
N GLU A 94 1.68 -5.37 -5.06
CA GLU A 94 0.23 -5.26 -4.93
C GLU A 94 -0.24 -5.79 -3.58
N LEU A 95 0.25 -6.96 -3.17
CA LEU A 95 -0.13 -7.57 -1.90
C LEU A 95 0.29 -6.71 -0.71
N ALA A 96 1.51 -6.19 -0.71
CA ALA A 96 2.01 -5.33 0.36
C ALA A 96 1.18 -4.05 0.50
N ILE A 97 0.85 -3.38 -0.61
CA ILE A 97 -0.02 -2.20 -0.59
C ILE A 97 -1.38 -2.55 0.05
N LYS A 98 -2.00 -3.66 -0.38
CA LYS A 98 -3.31 -4.05 0.15
C LYS A 98 -3.26 -4.33 1.66
N VAL A 99 -2.26 -5.07 2.12
CA VAL A 99 -2.05 -5.36 3.54
C VAL A 99 -1.87 -4.06 4.33
N LEU A 100 -1.02 -3.15 3.85
CA LEU A 100 -0.77 -1.86 4.49
C LEU A 100 -2.07 -1.03 4.59
N THR A 101 -2.82 -0.88 3.49
CA THR A 101 -4.07 -0.12 3.49
C THR A 101 -5.08 -0.68 4.49
N VAL A 102 -5.25 -2.01 4.54
CA VAL A 102 -6.18 -2.64 5.50
C VAL A 102 -5.72 -2.41 6.94
N ARG A 103 -4.44 -2.61 7.25
CA ARG A 103 -3.91 -2.47 8.62
C ARG A 103 -3.95 -1.04 9.12
N LEU A 104 -3.66 -0.08 8.26
CA LEU A 104 -3.71 1.34 8.62
C LEU A 104 -5.16 1.79 8.84
N ALA A 105 -6.11 1.34 8.01
CA ALA A 105 -7.53 1.60 8.23
C ALA A 105 -8.04 0.98 9.55
N GLU A 106 -7.66 -0.26 9.85
CA GLU A 106 -7.99 -0.92 11.13
C GLU A 106 -7.44 -0.14 12.34
N ALA A 107 -6.23 0.38 12.24
CA ALA A 107 -5.63 1.19 13.29
C ALA A 107 -6.32 2.55 13.46
N ASP A 108 -6.66 3.24 12.37
CA ASP A 108 -7.36 4.53 12.40
C ASP A 108 -8.72 4.40 13.09
N GLU A 109 -9.50 3.38 12.74
CA GLU A 109 -10.80 3.12 13.36
C GLU A 109 -10.67 2.76 14.86
N ALA A 110 -9.59 2.08 15.24
CA ALA A 110 -9.27 1.76 16.63
C ALA A 110 -8.64 2.94 17.39
N GLY A 111 -8.42 4.09 16.76
CA GLY A 111 -7.73 5.24 17.35
C GLY A 111 -6.25 4.97 17.67
N LYS A 112 -5.65 3.95 17.06
CA LYS A 112 -4.24 3.57 17.22
C LYS A 112 -3.38 4.26 16.16
N ILE A 113 -2.10 4.44 16.47
CA ILE A 113 -1.10 4.88 15.51
C ILE A 113 -0.14 3.72 15.33
N LEU A 114 0.07 3.31 14.08
CA LEU A 114 1.12 2.36 13.72
C LEU A 114 2.33 3.12 13.21
N ASP A 115 3.51 2.69 13.64
CA ASP A 115 4.80 3.18 13.20
C ASP A 115 5.50 2.11 12.35
N MET A 116 5.91 2.48 11.14
CA MET A 116 6.53 1.55 10.20
C MET A 116 7.81 0.89 10.73
N TYR A 117 8.54 1.53 11.64
CA TYR A 117 9.79 1.01 12.20
C TYR A 117 9.58 0.20 13.48
N GLN A 118 8.44 0.37 14.17
CA GLN A 118 8.14 -0.32 15.42
C GLN A 118 7.13 -1.46 15.25
N ASP A 119 6.19 -1.33 14.30
CA ASP A 119 5.13 -2.30 14.06
C ASP A 119 5.49 -3.23 12.89
N GLU A 120 5.84 -4.48 13.20
CA GLU A 120 6.23 -5.50 12.20
C GLU A 120 5.15 -5.71 11.12
N MET A 121 3.87 -5.60 11.49
CA MET A 121 2.73 -5.71 10.57
C MET A 121 2.69 -4.62 9.49
N ILE A 122 3.44 -3.53 9.67
CA ILE A 122 3.62 -2.44 8.70
C ILE A 122 5.05 -2.48 8.12
N GLY A 123 6.05 -2.66 8.97
CA GLY A 123 7.47 -2.68 8.56
C GLY A 123 7.80 -3.80 7.59
N GLY A 124 7.33 -5.03 7.86
CA GLY A 124 7.56 -6.19 7.00
C GLY A 124 7.06 -5.98 5.56
N PRO A 125 5.75 -5.70 5.37
CA PRO A 125 5.20 -5.38 4.05
C PRO A 125 5.88 -4.18 3.37
N SER A 126 6.26 -3.15 4.13
CA SER A 126 6.96 -1.98 3.58
C SER A 126 8.33 -2.34 3.00
N VAL A 127 9.08 -3.21 3.69
CA VAL A 127 10.37 -3.73 3.21
C VAL A 127 10.17 -4.62 1.99
N ALA A 128 9.20 -5.54 2.03
CA ALA A 128 8.89 -6.42 0.90
C ALA A 128 8.56 -5.61 -0.36
N LEU A 129 7.73 -4.57 -0.23
CA LEU A 129 7.41 -3.65 -1.31
C LEU A 129 8.67 -3.00 -1.88
N HIS A 130 9.52 -2.42 -1.03
CA HIS A 130 10.75 -1.76 -1.47
C HIS A 130 11.66 -2.72 -2.25
N LEU A 131 11.86 -3.94 -1.74
CA LEU A 131 12.70 -4.96 -2.37
C LEU A 131 12.11 -5.45 -3.69
N ALA A 132 10.80 -5.64 -3.76
CA ALA A 132 10.10 -6.05 -4.96
C ALA A 132 10.28 -5.01 -6.07
N VAL A 133 10.07 -3.71 -5.81
CA VAL A 133 10.34 -2.65 -6.80
C VAL A 133 11.82 -2.62 -7.19
N ARG A 134 12.73 -2.78 -6.22
CA ARG A 134 14.18 -2.76 -6.46
C ARG A 134 14.62 -3.87 -7.42
N ALA A 135 13.98 -5.04 -7.39
CA ALA A 135 14.27 -6.14 -8.31
C ALA A 135 14.08 -5.72 -9.78
N PHE A 136 13.10 -4.86 -10.08
CA PHE A 136 12.85 -4.39 -11.46
C PHE A 136 13.85 -3.33 -11.91
N VAL A 137 14.39 -2.53 -10.98
CA VAL A 137 15.44 -1.55 -11.30
C VAL A 137 16.71 -2.22 -11.80
N GLY A 138 17.06 -3.39 -11.23
CA GLY A 138 18.25 -4.15 -11.60
C GLY A 138 18.17 -4.86 -12.96
N VAL A 139 16.96 -5.01 -13.52
CA VAL A 139 16.71 -5.86 -14.71
C VAL A 139 16.58 -5.05 -16.01
N GLY A 140 16.52 -3.71 -15.94
CA GLY A 140 16.53 -2.85 -17.13
C GLY A 140 15.24 -2.86 -17.96
N VAL A 141 14.13 -3.28 -17.35
CA VAL A 141 12.75 -3.21 -17.88
C VAL A 141 12.26 -1.77 -18.05
#